data_AF-A0A524NJS9-F1
#
_entry.id   AF-A0A524NJS9-F1
#
_cell.length_a   1.000
_cell.length_b   1.000
_cell.length_c   1.000
_cell.angle_alpha   90.00
_cell.angle_beta   90.00
_cell.angle_gamma   90.00
#
_symmetry.space_group_name_H-M   'P 1'
#
loop_
_entity.id
_entity.type
_entity.pdbx_description
1 polymer ?
#
loop_
_entity_poly.entity_id
_entity_poly.type
_entity_poly.pdbx_seq_one_letter_code
_entity_poly.pdbx_strand_id
1 'polypeptide(L)' 'MSNKMEETKTNEPGKTARDPVCGMTVDKDTALKSKIGDRTYYFCSQ' A
#
# COMPACT_ATOMS: atom_id res chain seq x y z
N MET A 1 16.99 -10.85 -22.29
CA MET A 1 17.44 -9.60 -21.66
C MET A 1 17.49 -9.83 -20.16
N SER A 2 18.61 -9.44 -19.56
CA SER A 2 19.10 -9.88 -18.26
C SER A 2 18.14 -9.64 -17.09
N ASN A 3 18.19 -10.63 -16.21
CA ASN A 3 17.61 -10.75 -14.88
C ASN A 3 17.87 -9.56 -13.91
N LYS A 4 16.83 -9.28 -13.11
CA LYS A 4 16.83 -9.17 -11.63
C LYS A 4 17.47 -7.92 -11.00
N MET A 5 16.89 -7.54 -9.87
CA MET A 5 17.14 -6.36 -9.01
C MET A 5 16.31 -5.15 -9.46
N GLU A 6 15.39 -4.63 -8.65
CA GLU A 6 15.69 -4.24 -7.28
C GLU A 6 14.47 -4.43 -6.35
N GLU A 7 14.72 -5.13 -5.24
CA GLU A 7 14.00 -4.95 -3.98
C GLU A 7 13.98 -3.46 -3.65
N THR A 8 12.95 -2.74 -4.06
CA THR A 8 12.73 -1.38 -3.58
C THR A 8 11.75 -1.46 -2.43
N LYS A 9 12.27 -2.00 -1.33
CA LYS A 9 11.93 -1.58 0.04
C LYS A 9 12.32 -0.10 0.16
N THR A 10 11.67 0.76 -0.60
CA THR A 10 11.96 2.19 -0.62
C THR A 10 10.78 2.88 0.03
N ASN A 11 11.09 3.43 1.19
CA ASN A 11 10.30 4.33 2.00
C ASN A 11 9.94 5.60 1.21
N GLU A 12 9.21 5.47 0.11
CA GLU A 12 8.66 6.57 -0.66
C GLU A 12 7.36 7.04 0.01
N PRO A 13 7.24 8.33 0.39
CA PRO A 13 6.09 8.85 1.14
C PRO A 13 4.74 8.76 0.38
N GLY A 14 4.74 8.23 -0.85
CA GLY A 14 3.54 7.99 -1.65
C GLY A 14 3.05 6.53 -1.71
N LYS A 15 3.89 5.54 -1.41
CA LYS A 15 3.59 4.12 -1.69
C LYS A 15 2.92 3.36 -0.56
N THR A 16 2.99 3.85 0.67
CA THR A 16 2.35 3.22 1.82
C THR A 16 1.15 4.02 2.32
N ALA A 17 0.14 3.34 2.85
CA ALA A 17 -1.03 3.91 3.51
C ALA A 17 -1.18 3.34 4.92
N ARG A 18 -1.81 4.08 5.83
CA ARG A 18 -2.21 3.54 7.12
C ARG A 18 -3.62 2.96 7.04
N ASP A 19 -3.77 1.75 7.55
CA ASP A 19 -5.06 1.11 7.71
C ASP A 19 -5.84 1.81 8.84
N PRO A 20 -7.05 2.35 8.57
CA PRO A 20 -7.86 3.03 9.58
C PRO A 20 -8.49 2.07 10.62
N VAL A 21 -8.46 0.75 10.39
CA VAL A 21 -9.02 -0.27 11.29
C VAL A 21 -8.01 -0.64 12.38
N CYS A 22 -6.81 -1.03 11.97
CA CYS A 22 -5.78 -1.54 12.88
C CYS A 22 -4.58 -0.60 13.09
N GLY A 23 -4.43 0.44 12.26
CA GLY A 23 -3.31 1.38 12.32
C GLY A 23 -2.01 0.88 11.67
N MET A 24 -2.01 -0.31 11.06
CA MET A 24 -0.83 -0.85 10.37
C MET A 24 -0.53 -0.06 9.10
N THR A 25 0.75 0.01 8.73
CA THR A 25 1.18 0.59 7.46
C THR A 25 1.20 -0.50 6.40
N VAL A 26 0.45 -0.29 5.32
CA VAL A 26 0.26 -1.22 4.22
C VAL A 26 0.76 -0.60 2.92
N ASP A 27 1.21 -1.42 1.98
CA ASP A 27 1.65 -0.96 0.66
C ASP A 27 0.42 -0.76 -0.25
N LYS A 28 0.23 0.45 -0.80
CA LYS A 28 -0.93 0.79 -1.64
C LYS A 28 -1.00 0.00 -2.95
N ASP A 29 0.13 -0.50 -3.43
CA ASP A 29 0.21 -1.27 -4.67
C ASP A 29 -0.29 -2.71 -4.45
N THR A 30 -0.19 -3.24 -3.22
CA THR A 30 -0.60 -4.62 -2.89
C THR A 30 -1.78 -4.73 -1.91
N ALA A 31 -2.09 -3.66 -1.17
CA ALA A 31 -3.13 -3.63 -0.16
C ALA A 31 -4.53 -3.65 -0.78
N LEU A 32 -5.48 -4.14 0.01
CA LEU A 32 -6.89 -4.01 -0.30
C LEU A 32 -7.27 -2.54 -0.24
N LYS A 33 -8.02 -2.08 -1.25
CA LYS A 33 -8.46 -0.69 -1.32
C LYS A 33 -9.96 -0.62 -1.57
N SER A 34 -10.63 0.26 -0.83
CA SER A 34 -12.05 0.55 -1.01
C SER A 34 -12.25 2.04 -1.21
N LYS A 35 -13.03 2.39 -2.22
CA LYS A 35 -13.43 3.77 -2.49
C LYS A 35 -14.73 4.06 -1.73
N ILE A 36 -14.69 5.05 -0.86
CA ILE A 36 -15.84 5.51 -0.06
C ILE A 36 -15.99 7.01 -0.32
N GLY A 37 -16.99 7.37 -1.10
CA GLY A 37 -17.16 8.73 -1.63
C GLY A 37 -15.98 9.13 -2.52
N ASP A 38 -15.36 10.27 -2.20
CA ASP A 38 -14.20 10.80 -2.93
C ASP A 38 -12.85 10.36 -2.35
N ARG A 39 -12.86 9.43 -1.40
CA ARG A 39 -11.66 8.94 -0.71
C ARG A 39 -11.42 7.47 -0.96
N THR A 40 -10.15 7.11 -1.15
CA THR A 40 -9.69 5.72 -1.24
C THR A 40 -9.03 5.33 0.08
N TYR A 41 -9.55 4.29 0.72
CA TYR A 41 -9.01 3.71 1.94
C TYR A 41 -8.26 2.43 1.62
N TYR A 42 -7.25 2.11 2.42
CA TYR A 42 -6.38 0.94 2.25
C TYR A 42 -6.40 0.09 3.52
N PHE A 43 -6.44 -1.24 3.37
CA PHE A 43 -6.60 -2.20 4.46
C PHE A 43 -5.56 -3.31 4.40
N CYS A 44 -5.13 -3.81 5.56
CA CYS A 44 -4.13 -4.86 5.68
C CYS A 44 -4.67 -6.26 5.35
N SER A 45 -5.98 -6.46 5.49
CA SER A 45 -6.68 -7.72 5.27
C SER A 45 -8.15 -7.49 4.92
N GLN A 46 -8.83 -8.52 4.41
CA GLN A 46 -10.28 -8.52 4.23
C GLN A 46 -11.02 -8.63 5.56
#